data_AF-A0A6T0BQS7-F1
#
_entry.id   AF-A0A6T0BQS7-F1
#
_cell.length_a   1.000
_cell.length_b   1.000
_cell.length_c   1.000
_cell.angle_alpha   90.00
_cell.angle_beta   90.00
_cell.angle_gamma   90.00
#
_symmetry.space_group_name_H-M   'P 1'
#
loop_
_entity.id
_entity.type
_entity.pdbx_description
1 polymer ?
#
loop_
_entity_poly.entity_id
_entity_poly.type
_entity_poly.pdbx_seq_one_letter_code
_entity_poly.pdbx_strand_id
1 'polypeptide(L)'
;MEMKKFCALYFPSVESDTFFESCGVADLITTCYGGRNRKCAEAFVTGEHGKSWDEIEKALLNGQKLQGTITAKDVMICLKAGQDKSDDFPLFTTIHNIAFEGMKVEQIVHCHA
;
A
#
# COMPACT_ATOMS: atom_id res chain seq x y z
N MET A 1 3.29 12.02 5.79
CA MET A 1 2.59 10.74 5.59
C MET A 1 1.62 10.89 4.44
N GLU A 2 1.70 10.02 3.43
CA GLU A 2 0.83 10.09 2.25
C GLU A 2 -0.64 9.84 2.55
N MET A 3 -0.97 8.97 3.52
CA MET A 3 -2.36 8.77 3.99
C MET A 3 -3.04 10.08 4.42
N LYS A 4 -2.33 10.92 5.17
CA LYS A 4 -2.83 12.23 5.60
C LYS A 4 -3.04 13.18 4.43
N LYS A 5 -2.08 13.22 3.48
CA LYS A 5 -2.19 14.02 2.24
C LYS A 5 -3.38 13.56 1.39
N PHE A 6 -3.60 12.25 1.29
CA PHE A 6 -4.70 11.65 0.54
C PHE A 6 -6.05 12.02 1.16
N CYS A 7 -6.20 11.87 2.47
CA CYS A 7 -7.42 12.28 3.16
C CYS A 7 -7.69 13.78 3.04
N ALA A 8 -6.68 14.64 3.17
CA ALA A 8 -6.86 16.08 2.99
C ALA A 8 -7.35 16.45 1.56
N LEU A 9 -6.92 15.70 0.55
CA LEU A 9 -7.30 15.93 -0.84
C LEU A 9 -8.73 15.47 -1.18
N TYR A 10 -9.14 14.29 -0.69
CA TYR A 10 -10.43 13.67 -1.08
C TYR A 10 -11.52 13.75 0.01
N PHE A 11 -11.14 14.02 1.27
CA PHE A 11 -12.03 14.01 2.43
C PHE A 11 -11.72 15.20 3.36
N PRO A 12 -12.09 16.44 2.96
CA PRO A 12 -11.67 17.67 3.64
C PRO A 12 -12.19 17.81 5.08
N SER A 13 -13.17 17.01 5.49
CA SER A 13 -13.68 16.96 6.87
C SER A 13 -12.81 16.13 7.82
N VAL A 14 -11.80 15.40 7.33
CA VAL A 14 -10.92 14.61 8.17
C VAL A 14 -9.95 15.52 8.92
N GLU A 15 -9.96 15.42 10.24
CA GLU A 15 -9.06 16.17 11.10
C GLU A 15 -7.65 15.56 11.10
N SER A 16 -6.64 16.43 11.10
CA SER A 16 -5.24 16.01 11.13
C SER A 16 -4.89 15.19 12.38
N ASP A 17 -5.54 15.49 13.50
CA ASP A 17 -5.23 14.90 14.79
C ASP A 17 -5.72 13.45 14.89
N THR A 18 -6.71 13.06 14.08
CA THR A 18 -7.19 11.67 13.98
C THR A 18 -6.08 10.68 13.61
N PHE A 19 -5.05 11.12 12.88
CA PHE A 19 -3.91 10.24 12.53
C PHE A 19 -2.99 9.91 13.72
N PHE A 20 -3.09 10.65 14.82
CA PHE A 20 -2.37 10.34 16.06
C PHE A 20 -3.16 9.45 17.01
N GLU A 21 -4.44 9.24 16.73
CA GLU A 21 -5.28 8.28 17.44
C GLU A 21 -4.92 6.83 17.08
N SER A 22 -5.50 5.88 17.82
CA SER A 22 -5.21 4.44 17.66
C SER A 22 -5.42 3.95 16.22
N CYS A 23 -6.45 4.46 15.53
CA CYS A 23 -6.75 4.11 14.13
C CYS A 23 -5.77 4.68 13.10
N GLY A 24 -4.87 5.57 13.51
CA GLY A 24 -3.83 6.15 12.67
C GLY A 24 -2.49 5.47 12.89
N VAL A 25 -1.60 6.15 13.62
CA VAL A 25 -0.19 5.73 13.76
C VAL A 25 -0.03 4.39 14.48
N ALA A 26 -0.86 4.10 15.50
CA ALA A 26 -0.74 2.85 16.25
C ALA A 26 -1.16 1.64 15.40
N ASP A 27 -2.28 1.74 14.69
CA ASP A 27 -2.73 0.70 13.75
C ASP A 27 -1.73 0.49 12.60
N LEU A 28 -1.15 1.58 12.08
CA LEU A 28 -0.12 1.50 11.05
C LEU A 28 1.11 0.73 11.56
N ILE A 29 1.61 1.05 12.76
CA ILE A 29 2.78 0.36 13.34
C ILE A 29 2.47 -1.12 13.52
N THR A 30 1.37 -1.48 14.20
CA THR A 30 1.07 -2.89 14.47
C THR A 30 0.86 -3.69 13.18
N THR A 31 0.20 -3.09 12.18
CA THR A 31 -0.01 -3.71 10.87
C THR A 31 1.30 -3.87 10.09
N CYS A 32 2.19 -2.88 10.12
CA CYS A 32 3.48 -2.94 9.44
C CYS A 32 4.44 -3.96 10.06
N TYR A 33 4.33 -4.28 11.34
CA TYR A 33 5.20 -5.27 12.01
C TYR A 33 4.59 -6.68 12.06
N GLY A 34 3.27 -6.79 12.26
CA GLY A 34 2.60 -8.08 12.49
C GLY A 34 1.54 -8.47 11.46
N GLY A 35 1.21 -7.59 10.51
CA GLY A 35 0.08 -7.78 9.62
C GLY A 35 0.29 -8.81 8.51
N ARG A 36 -0.83 -9.35 8.01
CA ARG A 36 -0.87 -10.26 6.84
C ARG A 36 -0.31 -9.62 5.58
N ASN A 37 -0.54 -8.31 5.40
CA ASN A 37 0.05 -7.54 4.29
C ASN A 37 1.58 -7.60 4.33
N ARG A 38 2.20 -7.38 5.50
CA ARG A 38 3.66 -7.47 5.68
C ARG A 38 4.17 -8.87 5.33
N LYS A 39 3.57 -9.91 5.89
CA LYS A 39 3.95 -11.32 5.66
C LYS A 39 3.86 -11.71 4.17
N CYS A 40 2.77 -11.35 3.50
CA CYS A 40 2.60 -11.67 2.08
C CYS A 40 3.52 -10.83 1.18
N ALA A 41 3.75 -9.55 1.49
CA ALA A 41 4.68 -8.72 0.75
C ALA A 41 6.13 -9.22 0.89
N GLU A 42 6.54 -9.66 2.07
CA GLU A 42 7.84 -10.32 2.29
C GLU A 42 7.98 -11.57 1.42
N ALA A 43 6.95 -12.43 1.37
CA ALA A 43 6.96 -13.60 0.50
C ALA A 43 6.96 -13.23 -0.99
N PHE A 44 6.29 -12.14 -1.38
CA PHE A 44 6.29 -11.63 -2.75
C PHE A 44 7.67 -11.21 -3.21
N VAL A 45 8.44 -10.54 -2.35
CA VAL A 45 9.78 -10.03 -2.71
C VAL A 45 10.91 -11.04 -2.51
N THR A 46 10.78 -11.97 -1.56
CA THR A 46 11.82 -12.97 -1.24
C THR A 46 11.58 -14.35 -1.87
N GLY A 47 10.38 -14.62 -2.36
CA GLY A 47 10.04 -15.89 -2.99
C GLY A 47 10.85 -16.13 -4.27
N GLU A 48 11.21 -17.38 -4.53
CA GLU A 48 11.81 -17.80 -5.81
C GLU A 48 10.88 -17.39 -6.96
N HIS A 49 11.31 -16.36 -7.70
CA HIS A 49 10.77 -15.80 -8.93
C HIS A 49 9.32 -16.18 -9.32
N GLY A 50 8.36 -15.27 -9.04
CA GLY A 50 7.17 -15.14 -9.87
C GLY A 50 5.85 -15.69 -9.32
N LYS A 51 5.75 -15.96 -8.01
CA LYS A 51 4.43 -16.26 -7.41
C LYS A 51 3.53 -15.03 -7.51
N SER A 52 2.35 -15.23 -8.10
CA SER A 52 1.29 -14.22 -8.13
C SER A 52 0.73 -13.95 -6.73
N TRP A 53 0.08 -12.79 -6.56
CA TRP A 53 -0.60 -12.45 -5.31
C TRP A 53 -1.64 -13.50 -4.90
N ASP A 54 -2.34 -14.11 -5.86
CA ASP A 54 -3.34 -15.15 -5.61
C ASP A 54 -2.71 -16.44 -5.06
N GLU A 55 -1.53 -16.83 -5.54
CA GLU A 55 -0.80 -17.99 -5.04
C GLU A 55 -0.26 -17.74 -3.63
N ILE A 56 0.26 -16.54 -3.37
CA ILE A 56 0.75 -16.13 -2.05
C ILE A 56 -0.41 -16.09 -1.04
N GLU A 57 -1.55 -15.49 -1.41
CA GLU A 57 -2.75 -15.43 -0.58
C GLU A 57 -3.24 -16.85 -0.23
N LYS A 58 -3.39 -17.72 -1.23
CA LYS A 58 -3.82 -19.11 -0.99
C LYS A 58 -2.86 -19.88 -0.08
N ALA A 59 -1.56 -19.70 -0.27
CA ALA A 59 -0.54 -20.42 0.50
C ALA A 59 -0.40 -19.92 1.94
N LEU A 60 -0.59 -18.62 2.20
CA LEU A 60 -0.24 -18.02 3.49
C LEU A 60 -1.43 -17.61 4.36
N LEU A 61 -2.61 -17.42 3.77
CA LEU A 61 -3.74 -16.77 4.43
C LEU A 61 -4.92 -17.70 4.72
N ASN A 62 -4.85 -19.00 4.40
CA ASN A 62 -5.85 -20.01 4.77
C ASN A 62 -7.31 -19.59 4.47
N GLY A 63 -7.54 -18.98 3.30
CA GLY A 63 -8.86 -18.51 2.86
C GLY A 63 -9.19 -17.05 3.25
N GLN A 64 -8.33 -16.37 4.01
CA GLN A 64 -8.47 -14.93 4.25
C GLN A 64 -7.97 -14.10 3.07
N LYS A 65 -8.56 -12.91 2.86
CA LYS A 65 -8.19 -12.00 1.77
C LYS A 65 -7.10 -11.01 2.16
N LEU A 66 -6.18 -10.77 1.23
CA LEU A 66 -5.13 -9.76 1.29
C LEU A 66 -5.70 -8.41 0.84
N GLN A 67 -6.00 -7.52 1.79
CA GLN A 67 -6.65 -6.25 1.48
C GLN A 67 -5.69 -5.22 0.86
N GLY A 68 -4.40 -5.24 1.23
CA GLY A 68 -3.45 -4.21 0.81
C GLY A 68 -3.26 -4.14 -0.71
N THR A 69 -3.32 -5.27 -1.42
CA THR A 69 -3.21 -5.31 -2.89
C THR A 69 -4.43 -4.73 -3.57
N ILE A 70 -5.63 -4.96 -3.03
CA ILE A 70 -6.89 -4.38 -3.52
C ILE A 70 -6.86 -2.87 -3.29
N THR A 71 -6.57 -2.44 -2.07
CA THR A 71 -6.48 -1.02 -1.71
C THR A 71 -5.44 -0.27 -2.53
N ALA A 72 -4.28 -0.86 -2.82
CA ALA A 72 -3.27 -0.23 -3.66
C ALA A 72 -3.79 0.07 -5.09
N LYS A 73 -4.60 -0.83 -5.67
CA LYS A 73 -5.26 -0.60 -6.97
C LYS A 73 -6.30 0.51 -6.87
N ASP A 74 -7.16 0.47 -5.86
CA ASP A 74 -8.22 1.47 -5.68
C ASP A 74 -7.66 2.88 -5.45
N VAL A 75 -6.60 3.00 -4.65
CA VAL A 75 -5.90 4.27 -4.44
C VAL A 75 -5.33 4.81 -5.75
N MET A 76 -4.69 3.96 -6.58
CA MET A 76 -4.19 4.41 -7.88
C MET A 76 -5.31 4.83 -8.84
N ILE A 77 -6.46 4.16 -8.81
CA ILE A 77 -7.65 4.59 -9.56
C ILE A 77 -8.08 5.99 -9.11
N CYS A 78 -8.14 6.25 -7.80
CA CYS A 78 -8.47 7.57 -7.26
C CYS A 78 -7.46 8.65 -7.66
N LEU A 79 -6.16 8.36 -7.62
CA LEU A 79 -5.09 9.31 -7.96
C LEU A 79 -5.05 9.66 -9.45
N LYS A 80 -5.37 8.70 -10.32
CA LYS A 80 -5.43 8.89 -11.78
C LYS A 80 -6.78 9.44 -12.26
N ALA A 81 -7.79 9.50 -11.40
CA ALA A 81 -9.09 10.03 -11.76
C ALA A 81 -9.02 11.55 -12.04
N GLY A 82 -9.37 11.95 -13.27
CA GLY A 82 -9.31 13.34 -13.72
C GLY A 82 -7.88 13.75 -14.08
N GLN A 83 -7.33 14.74 -13.38
CA GLN A 83 -5.91 15.06 -13.48
C GLN A 83 -5.12 14.06 -12.63
N ASP A 84 -4.14 13.40 -13.26
CA ASP A 84 -3.23 12.45 -12.61
C ASP A 84 -2.41 13.16 -11.52
N LYS A 85 -2.51 12.63 -10.30
CA LYS A 85 -1.77 13.10 -9.12
C LYS A 85 -0.81 12.02 -8.59
N SER A 86 -0.50 10.98 -9.36
CA SER A 86 0.37 9.90 -8.91
C SER A 86 1.76 10.39 -8.47
N ASP A 87 2.27 11.45 -9.11
CA ASP A 87 3.55 12.09 -8.78
C ASP A 87 3.54 12.78 -7.40
N ASP A 88 2.36 13.16 -6.89
CA ASP A 88 2.19 13.73 -5.55
C ASP A 88 2.26 12.67 -4.43
N PHE A 89 2.21 11.38 -4.78
CA PHE A 89 2.13 10.24 -3.87
C PHE A 89 3.16 9.15 -4.28
N PRO A 90 4.47 9.48 -4.26
CA PRO A 90 5.50 8.61 -4.79
C PRO A 90 5.56 7.23 -4.10
N LEU A 91 5.24 7.12 -2.81
CA LEU A 91 5.25 5.84 -2.11
C LEU A 91 4.06 4.97 -2.53
N PHE A 92 2.83 5.49 -2.55
CA PHE A 92 1.66 4.76 -3.05
C PHE A 92 1.86 4.29 -4.50
N THR A 93 2.35 5.18 -5.37
CA THR A 93 2.63 4.88 -6.78
C THR A 93 3.71 3.81 -6.92
N THR A 94 4.80 3.91 -6.17
CA THR A 94 5.89 2.93 -6.19
C THR A 94 5.43 1.56 -5.70
N ILE A 95 4.66 1.50 -4.59
CA ILE A 95 4.10 0.24 -4.07
C ILE A 95 3.20 -0.43 -5.12
N HIS A 96 2.31 0.33 -5.77
CA HIS A 96 1.47 -0.20 -6.84
C HIS A 96 2.30 -0.76 -7.99
N ASN A 97 3.28 0.02 -8.47
CA ASN A 97 4.07 -0.37 -9.63
C ASN A 97 4.96 -1.59 -9.35
N ILE A 98 5.48 -1.74 -8.13
CA ILE A 98 6.20 -2.95 -7.70
C ILE A 98 5.23 -4.13 -7.67
N ALA A 99 4.04 -3.94 -7.10
CA ALA A 99 3.07 -5.01 -6.93
C ALA A 99 2.45 -5.51 -8.24
N PHE A 100 2.31 -4.65 -9.26
CA PHE A 100 1.50 -4.96 -10.45
C PHE A 100 2.12 -4.63 -11.81
N GLU A 101 3.08 -3.72 -11.88
CA GLU A 101 3.63 -3.20 -13.15
C GLU A 101 5.08 -3.64 -13.39
N GLY A 102 5.61 -4.54 -12.56
CA GLY A 102 6.97 -5.09 -12.72
C GLY A 102 8.09 -4.13 -12.35
N MET A 103 7.81 -3.06 -11.60
CA MET A 103 8.86 -2.20 -11.06
C MET A 103 9.75 -2.99 -10.08
N LYS A 104 11.05 -2.74 -10.14
CA LYS A 104 12.03 -3.39 -9.27
C LYS A 104 11.83 -2.99 -7.80
N VAL A 105 11.89 -3.97 -6.89
CA VAL A 105 11.62 -3.78 -5.45
C VAL A 105 12.57 -2.74 -4.83
N GLU A 106 13.81 -2.65 -5.30
CA GLU A 106 14.82 -1.72 -4.79
C GLU A 106 14.41 -0.25 -5.01
N GLN A 107 13.46 0.05 -5.90
CA GLN A 107 12.96 1.41 -6.08
C GLN A 107 12.21 1.94 -4.85
N ILE A 108 11.72 1.06 -3.96
CA ILE A 108 10.96 1.48 -2.77
C ILE A 108 11.80 2.31 -1.78
N VAL A 109 13.13 2.20 -1.79
CA VAL A 109 14.01 3.04 -0.95
C VAL A 109 14.40 4.35 -1.63
N HIS A 110 13.98 4.55 -2.88
CA HIS A 110 14.27 5.74 -3.67
C HIS A 110 13.03 6.61 -3.92
N CYS A 111 11.84 6.19 -3.50
CA CYS A 111 10.63 7.00 -3.61
C CYS A 111 10.65 8.16 -2.60
N HIS A 112 11.09 9.33 -3.06
CA HIS A 112 11.07 10.59 -2.31
C HIS A 112 10.26 11.62 -3.10
N ALA A 113 9.55 12.50 -2.39
CA ALA A 113 9.03 13.75 -2.91
C ALA A 113 10.03 14.87 -2.64
#